data_AF-A0AAJ3JC26-F1
#
_entry.id   AF-A0AAJ3JC26-F1
#
_cell.length_a   1.000
_cell.length_b   1.000
_cell.length_c   1.000
_cell.angle_alpha   90.00
_cell.angle_beta   90.00
_cell.angle_gamma   90.00
#
_symmetry.space_group_name_H-M   'P 1'
#
loop_
_entity.id
_entity.type
_entity.pdbx_description
1 polymer ?
#
loop_
_entity_poly.entity_id
_entity_poly.type
_entity_poly.pdbx_seq_one_letter_code
_entity_poly.pdbx_strand_id
1 'polypeptide(L)'
;MYSLLGALMLGATIAFVYWLKQPENKRILLVYTGLMVAGLYTHYFAALCMFSHWTYLVLQSTWRSGRYKYIKNSGWWLANILIVLCFLPWVPSLLNQMRYSAVDWVPEVSVDEVVDLVGFFLHYSEGASLPDWMIYGLALMVWAGSIAIWVMDKSVGRNSVLLVVYVWCPVVVIALVSLIHPMFYPRYLFFAMLALPLVIAVMLDRLLGRSNIAFGVGVLLFVVVELLGLWHVYNKLCEECWETNQLGELAEYVNSTAQPGDGVLVLQSFMHLSMVYYNRLQRLPMEYTPPHTDGSSGRPNGYQISTLLQDKADEVYVENLESLRTESGRLWLVDEQGGGTLTLKIPKHWKLLSTQRIGKDKVQLVAICPVADSCL
;
A
#
# COMPACT_ATOMS: atom_id res chain seq x y z
N MET A 1 -3.94 6.30 -7.32
CA MET A 1 -5.09 5.56 -6.74
C MET A 1 -5.47 6.08 -5.34
N TYR A 2 -4.56 6.05 -4.34
CA TYR A 2 -4.87 6.43 -2.96
C TYR A 2 -5.39 7.87 -2.76
N SER A 3 -4.87 8.84 -3.50
CA SER A 3 -5.35 10.23 -3.44
C SER A 3 -6.80 10.36 -3.93
N LEU A 4 -7.16 9.62 -5.00
CA LEU A 4 -8.54 9.56 -5.51
C LEU A 4 -9.47 8.91 -4.48
N LEU A 5 -9.05 7.79 -3.87
CA LEU A 5 -9.79 7.17 -2.78
C LEU A 5 -10.01 8.16 -1.62
N GLY A 6 -8.97 8.87 -1.21
CA GLY A 6 -9.06 9.90 -0.16
C GLY A 6 -10.08 10.98 -0.48
N ALA A 7 -10.05 11.51 -1.71
CA ALA A 7 -11.02 12.51 -2.16
C ALA A 7 -12.47 11.97 -2.16
N LEU A 8 -12.66 10.73 -2.63
CA LEU A 8 -13.97 10.08 -2.65
C LEU A 8 -14.51 9.82 -1.23
N MET A 9 -13.67 9.33 -0.32
CA MET A 9 -14.07 9.02 1.06
C MET A 9 -14.35 10.29 1.88
N LEU A 10 -13.51 11.32 1.78
CA LEU A 10 -13.81 12.62 2.39
C LEU A 10 -15.08 13.24 1.80
N GLY A 11 -15.26 13.17 0.49
CA GLY A 11 -16.48 13.61 -0.18
C GLY A 11 -17.72 12.86 0.33
N ALA A 12 -17.61 11.54 0.51
CA ALA A 12 -18.68 10.73 1.07
C ALA A 12 -18.96 11.11 2.53
N THR A 13 -17.93 11.36 3.34
CA THR A 13 -18.10 11.84 4.73
C THR A 13 -18.73 13.22 4.79
N ILE A 14 -18.40 14.13 3.87
CA ILE A 14 -19.04 15.44 3.75
C ILE A 14 -20.53 15.26 3.40
N ALA A 15 -20.85 14.45 2.37
CA ALA A 15 -22.23 14.14 2.00
C ALA A 15 -23.00 13.50 3.16
N PHE A 16 -22.36 12.59 3.90
CA PHE A 16 -22.92 11.99 5.11
C PHE A 16 -23.25 13.05 6.18
N VAL A 17 -22.34 13.99 6.46
CA VAL A 17 -22.60 15.09 7.40
C VAL A 17 -23.73 16.01 6.93
N TYR A 18 -23.80 16.31 5.62
CA TYR A 18 -24.91 17.08 5.07
C TYR A 18 -26.25 16.35 5.19
N TRP A 19 -26.26 15.03 4.99
CA TRP A 19 -27.45 14.22 5.19
C TRP A 19 -27.89 14.18 6.65
N LEU A 20 -26.95 14.10 7.61
CA LEU A 20 -27.28 14.19 9.04
C LEU A 20 -28.00 15.50 9.39
N LYS A 21 -27.62 16.60 8.73
CA LYS A 21 -28.29 17.91 8.89
C LYS A 21 -29.65 17.98 8.18
N GLN A 22 -29.81 17.27 7.06
CA GLN A 22 -31.04 17.27 6.24
C GLN A 22 -31.46 15.84 5.84
N PRO A 23 -32.00 15.03 6.78
CA PRO A 23 -32.22 13.59 6.54
C PRO A 23 -33.26 13.27 5.46
N GLU A 24 -34.14 14.22 5.14
CA GLU A 24 -35.17 14.10 4.11
C GLU A 24 -34.64 14.33 2.69
N ASN A 25 -33.43 14.91 2.55
CA ASN A 25 -32.89 15.29 1.25
C ASN A 25 -32.23 14.08 0.55
N LYS A 26 -33.03 13.40 -0.27
CA LYS A 26 -32.61 12.22 -1.05
C LYS A 26 -31.46 12.49 -2.02
N ARG A 27 -31.28 13.72 -2.52
CA ARG A 27 -30.19 14.05 -3.45
C ARG A 27 -28.82 13.86 -2.80
N ILE A 28 -28.70 14.22 -1.52
CA ILE A 28 -27.44 14.05 -0.78
C ILE A 28 -27.10 12.57 -0.61
N LEU A 29 -28.11 11.72 -0.35
CA LEU A 29 -27.92 10.27 -0.28
C LEU A 29 -27.51 9.65 -1.62
N LEU A 30 -28.01 10.17 -2.74
CA LEU A 30 -27.56 9.75 -4.08
C LEU A 30 -26.09 10.10 -4.31
N VAL A 31 -25.67 11.31 -3.94
CA VAL A 31 -24.26 11.73 -4.00
C VAL A 31 -23.40 10.84 -3.12
N TYR A 32 -23.81 10.61 -1.86
CA TYR A 32 -23.13 9.67 -0.95
C TYR A 32 -22.99 8.28 -1.57
N THR A 33 -24.07 7.73 -2.12
CA THR A 33 -24.10 6.41 -2.78
C THR A 33 -23.12 6.36 -3.93
N GLY A 34 -23.13 7.35 -4.82
CA GLY A 34 -22.22 7.42 -5.97
C GLY A 34 -20.75 7.49 -5.54
N LEU A 35 -20.43 8.29 -4.53
CA LEU A 35 -19.07 8.41 -4.00
C LEU A 35 -18.59 7.11 -3.33
N MET A 36 -19.45 6.43 -2.59
CA MET A 36 -19.12 5.15 -1.96
C MET A 36 -18.93 4.03 -3.00
N VAL A 37 -19.78 3.97 -4.03
CA VAL A 37 -19.62 3.02 -5.13
C VAL A 37 -18.30 3.30 -5.87
N ALA A 38 -18.06 4.55 -6.28
CA ALA A 38 -16.79 4.92 -6.91
C ALA A 38 -15.58 4.59 -6.04
N GLY A 39 -15.71 4.79 -4.72
CA GLY A 39 -14.70 4.40 -3.73
C GLY A 39 -14.41 2.92 -3.74
N LEU A 40 -15.44 2.06 -3.67
CA LEU A 40 -15.30 0.60 -3.69
C LEU A 40 -14.68 0.07 -4.98
N TYR A 41 -15.00 0.68 -6.12
CA TYR A 41 -14.38 0.37 -7.41
C TYR A 41 -12.95 0.93 -7.56
N THR A 42 -12.55 1.88 -6.70
CA THR A 42 -11.17 2.37 -6.62
C THR A 42 -10.34 1.52 -5.66
N HIS A 43 -10.90 1.16 -4.49
CA HIS A 43 -10.24 0.35 -3.47
C HIS A 43 -11.26 -0.24 -2.48
N TYR A 44 -11.10 -1.52 -2.14
CA TYR A 44 -11.96 -2.20 -1.15
C TYR A 44 -11.96 -1.58 0.25
N PHE A 45 -10.91 -0.83 0.62
CA PHE A 45 -10.83 -0.17 1.93
C PHE A 45 -11.86 0.97 2.08
N ALA A 46 -12.53 1.38 1.00
CA ALA A 46 -13.72 2.22 1.09
C ALA A 46 -14.83 1.59 1.96
N ALA A 47 -14.89 0.25 2.07
CA ALA A 47 -15.79 -0.42 3.00
C ALA A 47 -15.51 -0.06 4.47
N LEU A 48 -14.25 0.18 4.85
CA LEU A 48 -13.89 0.63 6.20
C LEU A 48 -14.38 2.04 6.47
N CYS A 49 -14.36 2.94 5.47
CA CYS A 49 -15.01 4.25 5.58
C CYS A 49 -16.52 4.12 5.82
N MET A 50 -17.18 3.22 5.08
CA MET A 50 -18.61 2.94 5.30
C MET A 50 -18.87 2.45 6.72
N PHE A 51 -18.01 1.55 7.21
CA PHE A 51 -18.08 1.01 8.56
C PHE A 51 -17.91 2.10 9.63
N SER A 52 -17.04 3.09 9.39
CA SER A 52 -16.93 4.28 10.25
C SER A 52 -18.23 5.08 10.33
N HIS A 53 -18.92 5.30 9.20
CA HIS A 53 -20.21 6.01 9.19
C HIS A 53 -21.29 5.24 9.97
N TRP A 54 -21.36 3.92 9.79
CA TRP A 54 -22.28 3.06 10.56
C TRP A 54 -21.96 3.07 12.05
N THR A 55 -20.68 2.92 12.41
CA THR A 55 -20.21 2.97 13.80
C THR A 55 -20.62 4.29 14.45
N TYR A 56 -20.42 5.41 13.75
CA TYR A 56 -20.85 6.71 14.23
C TYR A 56 -22.37 6.83 14.41
N LEU A 57 -23.19 6.29 13.50
CA LEU A 57 -24.65 6.27 13.66
C LEU A 57 -25.11 5.42 14.85
N VAL A 58 -24.47 4.27 15.07
CA VAL A 58 -24.76 3.41 16.23
C VAL A 58 -24.42 4.15 17.51
N LEU A 59 -23.26 4.80 17.59
CA LEU A 59 -22.86 5.61 18.75
C LEU A 59 -23.85 6.76 19.01
N GLN A 60 -24.22 7.52 17.97
CA GLN A 60 -25.27 8.54 18.02
C GLN A 60 -26.59 8.02 18.61
N SER A 61 -26.98 6.78 18.26
CA SER A 61 -28.23 6.18 18.75
C SER A 61 -28.22 5.84 20.24
N THR A 62 -27.04 5.60 20.82
CA THR A 62 -26.86 5.32 22.25
C THR A 62 -26.79 6.60 23.08
N TRP A 63 -26.42 7.74 22.47
CA TRP A 63 -26.43 9.03 23.14
C TRP A 63 -27.86 9.58 23.27
N ARG A 64 -28.20 10.11 24.46
CA ARG A 64 -29.56 10.54 24.84
C ARG A 64 -30.21 11.56 23.89
N SER A 65 -29.45 12.22 23.01
CA SER A 65 -29.92 13.21 22.03
C SER A 65 -30.43 12.61 20.70
N GLY A 66 -30.17 11.33 20.42
CA GLY A 66 -30.26 10.78 19.06
C GLY A 66 -31.04 9.48 18.90
N ARG A 67 -32.00 9.16 19.78
CA ARG A 67 -32.69 7.85 19.80
C ARG A 67 -33.25 7.47 18.41
N TYR A 68 -32.50 6.61 17.71
CA TYR A 68 -32.81 5.85 16.49
C TYR A 68 -33.27 6.61 15.23
N LYS A 69 -33.36 7.94 15.22
CA LYS A 69 -33.94 8.70 14.09
C LYS A 69 -33.22 8.40 12.75
N TYR A 70 -31.90 8.31 12.77
CA TYR A 70 -31.09 8.10 11.57
C TYR A 70 -31.03 6.63 11.15
N ILE A 71 -30.90 5.70 12.09
CA ILE A 71 -30.84 4.24 11.82
C ILE A 71 -32.18 3.74 11.26
N LYS A 72 -33.31 4.32 11.68
CA LYS A 72 -34.64 3.97 11.16
C LYS A 72 -34.99 4.65 9.83
N ASN A 73 -34.12 5.51 9.29
CA ASN A 73 -34.38 6.19 8.03
C ASN A 73 -34.29 5.19 6.86
N SER A 74 -35.39 5.00 6.14
CA SER A 74 -35.47 4.07 5.01
C SER A 74 -34.55 4.47 3.84
N GLY A 75 -34.31 5.78 3.65
CA GLY A 75 -33.38 6.29 2.65
C GLY A 75 -31.94 5.88 2.91
N TRP A 76 -31.51 5.85 4.18
CA TRP A 76 -30.16 5.38 4.53
C TRP A 76 -29.97 3.90 4.21
N TRP A 77 -30.96 3.06 4.56
CA TRP A 77 -30.94 1.63 4.22
C TRP A 77 -30.94 1.42 2.71
N LEU A 78 -31.81 2.12 1.98
CA LEU A 78 -31.87 2.04 0.52
C LEU A 78 -30.53 2.43 -0.12
N ALA A 79 -29.90 3.51 0.35
CA ALA A 79 -28.58 3.91 -0.13
C ALA A 79 -27.54 2.80 0.06
N ASN A 80 -27.44 2.21 1.26
CA ASN A 80 -26.46 1.15 1.53
C ASN A 80 -26.75 -0.15 0.76
N ILE A 81 -28.03 -0.52 0.61
CA ILE A 81 -28.43 -1.65 -0.25
C ILE A 81 -28.00 -1.40 -1.68
N LEU A 82 -28.23 -0.19 -2.21
CA LEU A 82 -27.79 0.17 -3.57
C LEU A 82 -26.26 0.09 -3.71
N ILE A 83 -25.49 0.54 -2.71
CA ILE A 83 -24.03 0.41 -2.75
C ILE A 83 -23.61 -1.06 -2.85
N VAL A 84 -24.20 -1.93 -2.03
CA VAL A 84 -23.91 -3.38 -2.05
C VAL A 84 -24.31 -4.00 -3.39
N LEU A 85 -25.50 -3.68 -3.91
CA LEU A 85 -25.96 -4.19 -5.20
C LEU A 85 -25.05 -3.75 -6.35
N CYS A 86 -24.59 -2.49 -6.35
CA CYS A 86 -23.66 -1.99 -7.35
C CYS A 86 -22.27 -2.64 -7.24
N PHE A 87 -21.85 -3.08 -6.04
CA PHE A 87 -20.59 -3.78 -5.85
C PHE A 87 -20.68 -5.29 -6.08
N LEU A 88 -21.88 -5.87 -6.05
CA LEU A 88 -22.11 -7.31 -6.18
C LEU A 88 -21.44 -7.93 -7.44
N PRO A 89 -21.47 -7.29 -8.63
CA PRO A 89 -20.77 -7.82 -9.81
C PRO A 89 -19.25 -7.94 -9.65
N TRP A 90 -18.66 -7.20 -8.71
CA TRP A 90 -17.21 -7.19 -8.45
C TRP A 90 -16.78 -8.17 -7.35
N VAL A 91 -17.73 -8.75 -6.61
CA VAL A 91 -17.44 -9.72 -5.54
C VAL A 91 -16.62 -10.92 -6.03
N PRO A 92 -16.85 -11.51 -7.21
CA PRO A 92 -15.99 -12.60 -7.71
C PRO A 92 -14.52 -12.19 -7.85
N SER A 93 -14.25 -10.97 -8.32
CA SER A 93 -12.89 -10.44 -8.44
C SER A 93 -12.22 -10.26 -7.08
N LEU A 94 -12.98 -9.77 -6.08
CA LEU A 94 -12.51 -9.66 -4.70
C LEU A 94 -12.13 -11.03 -4.12
N LEU A 95 -12.99 -12.04 -4.28
CA LEU A 95 -12.72 -13.40 -3.79
C LEU A 95 -11.50 -14.02 -4.46
N ASN A 96 -11.36 -13.84 -5.78
CA ASN A 96 -10.16 -14.28 -6.50
C ASN A 96 -8.90 -13.53 -6.03
N GLN A 97 -9.01 -12.23 -5.78
CA GLN A 97 -7.87 -11.45 -5.27
C GLN A 97 -7.44 -11.94 -3.88
N MET A 98 -8.37 -12.24 -2.98
CA MET A 98 -8.06 -12.82 -1.67
C MET A 98 -7.39 -14.19 -1.77
N ARG A 99 -7.69 -14.96 -2.83
CA ARG A 99 -7.10 -16.29 -3.05
C ARG A 99 -5.71 -16.25 -3.68
N TYR A 100 -5.46 -15.29 -4.57
CA TYR A 100 -4.27 -15.28 -5.43
C TYR A 100 -3.29 -14.15 -5.16
N SER A 101 -3.70 -13.06 -4.49
CA SER A 101 -2.75 -12.04 -4.06
C SER A 101 -2.00 -12.53 -2.83
N ALA A 102 -0.75 -12.94 -3.04
CA ALA A 102 0.22 -13.06 -1.96
C ALA A 102 0.45 -11.66 -1.36
N VAL A 103 0.02 -11.47 -0.12
CA VAL A 103 0.33 -10.26 0.67
C VAL A 103 1.51 -10.57 1.61
N ASP A 104 2.29 -11.59 1.27
CA ASP A 104 3.38 -12.16 2.08
C ASP A 104 4.52 -11.17 2.36
N TRP A 105 4.57 -10.08 1.61
CA TRP A 105 5.52 -8.98 1.81
C TRP A 105 5.09 -8.02 2.94
N VAL A 106 3.83 -8.06 3.40
CA VAL A 106 3.36 -7.25 4.53
C VAL A 106 3.68 -7.99 5.82
N PRO A 107 4.43 -7.35 6.76
CA PRO A 107 4.75 -7.98 8.03
C PRO A 107 3.49 -8.21 8.88
N GLU A 108 3.60 -9.13 9.83
CA GLU A 108 2.56 -9.33 10.84
C GLU A 108 2.35 -8.05 11.63
N VAL A 109 1.09 -7.76 11.98
CA VAL A 109 0.77 -6.55 12.74
C VAL A 109 1.27 -6.67 14.18
N SER A 110 2.07 -5.71 14.62
CA SER A 110 2.47 -5.55 16.02
C SER A 110 2.10 -4.15 16.54
N VAL A 111 2.46 -3.87 17.79
CA VAL A 111 2.25 -2.55 18.40
C VAL A 111 3.11 -1.49 17.70
N ASP A 112 4.31 -1.89 17.26
CA ASP A 112 5.25 -1.00 16.58
C ASP A 112 4.64 -0.45 15.28
N GLU A 113 4.05 -1.30 14.43
CA GLU A 113 3.43 -0.84 13.17
C GLU A 113 2.28 0.14 13.41
N VAL A 114 1.51 -0.04 14.49
CA VAL A 114 0.38 0.85 14.83
C VAL A 114 0.88 2.20 15.33
N VAL A 115 1.96 2.22 16.12
CA VAL A 115 2.65 3.45 16.56
C VAL A 115 3.28 4.16 15.37
N ASP A 116 4.00 3.41 14.54
CA ASP A 116 4.69 3.89 13.36
C ASP A 116 3.75 4.44 12.31
N LEU A 117 2.51 3.91 12.21
CA LEU A 117 1.49 4.49 11.37
C LEU A 117 1.24 5.97 11.70
N VAL A 118 1.20 6.34 12.99
CA VAL A 118 1.00 7.74 13.39
C VAL A 118 2.23 8.59 13.06
N GLY A 119 3.42 8.06 13.30
CA GLY A 119 4.68 8.70 12.92
C GLY A 119 4.78 8.92 11.40
N PHE A 120 4.38 7.91 10.62
CA PHE A 120 4.38 7.93 9.16
C PHE A 120 3.54 9.09 8.62
N PHE A 121 2.33 9.30 9.16
CA PHE A 121 1.44 10.35 8.67
C PHE A 121 1.74 11.76 9.21
N LEU A 122 2.58 11.91 10.23
CA LEU A 122 2.94 13.21 10.80
C LEU A 122 4.35 13.69 10.43
N HIS A 123 5.26 12.75 10.16
CA HIS A 123 6.66 13.07 9.91
C HIS A 123 7.25 12.31 8.72
N TYR A 124 6.50 11.38 8.11
CA TYR A 124 6.99 10.49 7.04
C TYR A 124 8.19 9.65 7.51
N SER A 125 7.90 8.64 8.34
CA SER A 125 8.88 7.79 9.00
C SER A 125 9.50 6.69 8.14
N GLU A 126 9.11 6.51 6.87
CA GLU A 126 9.77 5.59 5.91
C GLU A 126 11.18 6.08 5.49
N GLY A 127 11.91 6.70 6.42
CA GLY A 127 13.25 7.22 6.22
C GLY A 127 13.85 7.84 7.48
N ALA A 128 13.05 8.28 8.46
CA ALA A 128 13.56 8.96 9.66
C ALA A 128 13.43 8.09 10.91
N SER A 129 14.57 7.75 11.54
CA SER A 129 14.59 7.30 12.92
C SER A 129 14.49 8.51 13.85
N LEU A 130 13.30 9.09 13.99
CA LEU A 130 13.02 9.80 15.24
C LEU A 130 13.30 8.80 16.38
N PRO A 131 13.94 9.22 17.48
CA PRO A 131 14.11 8.34 18.63
C PRO A 131 12.76 7.73 19.03
N ASP A 132 12.73 6.46 19.41
CA ASP A 132 11.48 5.74 19.71
C ASP A 132 10.59 6.52 20.69
N TRP A 133 11.18 7.14 21.72
CA TRP A 133 10.43 7.95 22.70
C TRP A 133 9.65 9.12 22.06
N MET A 134 10.13 9.69 20.96
CA MET A 134 9.43 10.74 20.20
C MET A 134 8.27 10.17 19.40
N ILE A 135 8.46 9.04 18.71
CA ILE A 135 7.42 8.40 17.90
C ILE A 135 6.28 7.93 18.80
N TYR A 136 6.63 7.20 19.86
CA TYR A 136 5.70 6.74 20.88
C TYR A 136 5.02 7.90 21.61
N GLY A 137 5.77 8.96 21.93
CA GLY A 137 5.22 10.17 22.54
C GLY A 137 4.21 10.90 21.64
N LEU A 138 4.50 11.00 20.35
CA LEU A 138 3.63 11.61 19.34
C LEU A 138 2.34 10.79 19.17
N ALA A 139 2.48 9.47 19.01
CA ALA A 139 1.33 8.56 18.94
C ALA A 139 0.46 8.66 20.19
N LEU A 140 1.05 8.62 21.38
CA LEU A 140 0.35 8.75 22.65
C LEU A 140 -0.39 10.10 22.76
N MET A 141 0.25 11.21 22.36
CA MET A 141 -0.37 12.53 22.36
C MET A 141 -1.61 12.57 21.45
N VAL A 142 -1.52 12.02 20.24
CA VAL A 142 -2.64 11.97 19.29
C VAL A 142 -3.76 11.08 19.80
N TRP A 143 -3.44 9.91 20.36
CA TRP A 143 -4.44 9.00 20.94
C TRP A 143 -5.12 9.62 22.17
N ALA A 144 -4.35 10.21 23.09
CA ALA A 144 -4.89 10.90 24.25
C ALA A 144 -5.78 12.09 23.83
N GLY A 145 -5.36 12.85 22.81
CA GLY A 145 -6.16 13.93 22.22
C GLY A 145 -7.46 13.42 21.60
N SER A 146 -7.41 12.31 20.87
CA SER A 146 -8.57 11.65 20.27
C SER A 146 -9.56 11.16 21.33
N ILE A 147 -9.06 10.56 22.41
CA ILE A 147 -9.87 10.13 23.57
C ILE A 147 -10.48 11.35 24.29
N ALA A 148 -9.71 12.42 24.49
CA ALA A 148 -10.23 13.66 25.06
C ALA A 148 -11.31 14.29 24.18
N ILE A 149 -11.15 14.23 22.84
CA ILE A 149 -12.21 14.63 21.89
C ILE A 149 -13.47 13.82 22.12
N TRP A 150 -13.33 12.50 22.14
CA TRP A 150 -14.42 11.55 22.35
C TRP A 150 -15.21 11.80 23.64
N VAL A 151 -14.51 11.93 24.77
CA VAL A 151 -15.12 12.02 26.09
C VAL A 151 -15.74 13.39 26.35
N MET A 152 -15.09 14.46 25.87
CA MET A 152 -15.49 15.83 26.21
C MET A 152 -16.45 16.47 25.20
N ASP A 153 -16.60 15.94 23.98
CA ASP A 153 -17.56 16.50 23.02
C ASP A 153 -19.00 16.25 23.51
N LYS A 154 -19.61 17.32 24.05
CA LYS A 154 -21.00 17.34 24.51
C LYS A 154 -21.93 18.06 23.52
N SER A 155 -21.46 18.41 22.32
CA SER A 155 -22.29 19.06 21.31
C SER A 155 -23.44 18.15 20.88
N VAL A 156 -24.56 18.73 20.45
CA VAL A 156 -25.82 18.00 20.13
C VAL A 156 -25.61 16.91 19.07
N GLY A 157 -24.64 17.10 18.16
CA GLY A 157 -24.27 16.11 17.13
C GLY A 157 -22.91 15.43 17.34
N ARG A 158 -22.09 15.85 18.31
CA ARG A 158 -20.75 15.30 18.54
C ARG A 158 -19.92 15.12 17.25
N ASN A 159 -19.92 16.13 16.38
CA ASN A 159 -19.29 16.03 15.05
C ASN A 159 -17.78 15.77 15.14
N SER A 160 -17.12 16.22 16.22
CA SER A 160 -15.69 15.95 16.44
C SER A 160 -15.44 14.45 16.65
N VAL A 161 -16.42 13.74 17.21
CA VAL A 161 -16.35 12.29 17.39
C VAL A 161 -16.39 11.56 16.05
N LEU A 162 -17.09 12.09 15.04
CA LEU A 162 -17.05 11.53 13.68
C LEU A 162 -15.62 11.52 13.14
N LEU A 163 -14.83 12.58 13.35
CA LEU A 163 -13.44 12.64 12.91
C LEU A 163 -12.60 11.54 13.59
N VAL A 164 -12.77 11.39 14.90
CA VAL A 164 -12.09 10.34 15.68
C VAL A 164 -12.48 8.94 15.19
N VAL A 165 -13.78 8.69 14.97
CA VAL A 165 -14.26 7.40 14.41
C VAL A 165 -13.70 7.19 13.00
N TYR A 166 -13.71 8.22 12.15
CA TYR A 166 -13.24 8.12 10.78
C TYR A 166 -11.76 7.77 10.68
N VAL A 167 -10.92 8.31 11.57
CA VAL A 167 -9.48 7.97 11.65
C VAL A 167 -9.28 6.58 12.23
N TRP A 168 -9.81 6.32 13.44
CA TRP A 168 -9.38 5.16 14.23
C TRP A 168 -10.19 3.90 13.97
N CYS A 169 -11.43 4.00 13.50
CA CYS A 169 -12.23 2.81 13.20
C CYS A 169 -11.60 1.96 12.09
N PRO A 170 -11.17 2.52 10.94
CA PRO A 170 -10.46 1.75 9.92
C PRO A 170 -9.16 1.12 10.43
N VAL A 171 -8.38 1.86 11.23
CA VAL A 171 -7.11 1.40 11.83
C VAL A 171 -7.35 0.19 12.72
N VAL A 172 -8.32 0.28 13.64
CA VAL A 172 -8.63 -0.82 14.57
C VAL A 172 -9.17 -2.03 13.81
N VAL A 173 -10.11 -1.84 12.87
CA VAL A 173 -10.67 -2.96 12.12
C VAL A 173 -9.59 -3.68 11.32
N ILE A 174 -8.73 -2.94 10.60
CA ILE A 174 -7.70 -3.59 9.79
C ILE A 174 -6.59 -4.20 10.63
N ALA A 175 -6.23 -3.60 11.77
CA ALA A 175 -5.30 -4.22 12.72
C ALA A 175 -5.83 -5.57 13.21
N LEU A 176 -7.11 -5.64 13.58
CA LEU A 176 -7.74 -6.90 14.02
C LEU A 176 -7.81 -7.95 12.90
N VAL A 177 -8.15 -7.55 11.68
CA VAL A 177 -8.13 -8.45 10.51
C VAL A 177 -6.71 -8.93 10.21
N SER A 178 -5.71 -8.06 10.44
CA SER A 178 -4.30 -8.34 10.17
C SER A 178 -3.65 -9.33 11.14
N LEU A 179 -4.32 -9.67 12.24
CA LEU A 179 -3.93 -10.79 13.10
C LEU A 179 -4.12 -12.16 12.42
N ILE A 180 -4.95 -12.24 11.38
CA ILE A 180 -5.21 -13.47 10.62
C ILE A 180 -4.63 -13.36 9.21
N HIS A 181 -4.83 -12.21 8.57
CA HIS A 181 -4.35 -11.94 7.21
C HIS A 181 -3.60 -10.60 7.19
N PRO A 182 -2.25 -10.60 7.22
CA PRO A 182 -1.44 -9.38 7.25
C PRO A 182 -1.82 -8.40 6.13
N MET A 183 -2.51 -7.32 6.50
CA MET A 183 -2.98 -6.28 5.58
C MET A 183 -2.77 -4.87 6.14
N PHE A 184 -2.08 -4.75 7.28
CA PHE A 184 -1.84 -3.49 7.96
C PHE A 184 -0.65 -2.79 7.31
N TYR A 185 -0.93 -1.86 6.40
CA TYR A 185 0.12 -1.11 5.72
C TYR A 185 -0.29 0.35 5.52
N PRO A 186 0.60 1.35 5.78
CA PRO A 186 0.21 2.76 5.88
C PRO A 186 -0.59 3.30 4.69
N ARG A 187 -0.17 2.98 3.47
CA ARG A 187 -0.81 3.50 2.24
C ARG A 187 -2.27 3.10 2.08
N TYR A 188 -2.70 1.96 2.65
CA TYR A 188 -4.10 1.53 2.58
C TYR A 188 -5.02 2.36 3.49
N LEU A 189 -4.46 2.94 4.55
CA LEU A 189 -5.16 3.78 5.53
C LEU A 189 -5.07 5.27 5.21
N PHE A 190 -4.46 5.64 4.07
CA PHE A 190 -4.30 7.03 3.64
C PHE A 190 -5.60 7.83 3.70
N PHE A 191 -6.72 7.26 3.21
CA PHE A 191 -8.02 7.93 3.20
C PHE A 191 -8.51 8.32 4.61
N ALA A 192 -8.25 7.48 5.62
CA ALA A 192 -8.65 7.69 7.01
C ALA A 192 -7.77 8.78 7.64
N MET A 193 -6.47 8.73 7.34
CA MET A 193 -5.47 9.64 7.90
C MET A 193 -5.56 11.06 7.35
N LEU A 194 -6.25 11.28 6.23
CA LEU A 194 -6.57 12.64 5.78
C LEU A 194 -7.43 13.44 6.78
N ALA A 195 -8.13 12.77 7.71
CA ALA A 195 -8.84 13.45 8.80
C ALA A 195 -7.97 13.71 10.03
N LEU A 196 -6.75 13.16 10.12
CA LEU A 196 -5.84 13.36 11.24
C LEU A 196 -5.49 14.84 11.47
N PRO A 197 -5.18 15.67 10.44
CA PRO A 197 -4.99 17.10 10.62
C PRO A 197 -6.23 17.81 11.19
N LEU A 198 -7.43 17.34 10.86
CA LEU A 198 -8.68 17.88 11.42
C LEU A 198 -8.85 17.51 12.89
N VAL A 199 -8.45 16.30 13.30
CA VAL A 199 -8.40 15.89 14.71
C VAL A 199 -7.42 16.79 15.48
N ILE A 200 -6.23 17.03 14.93
CA ILE A 200 -5.22 17.93 15.52
C ILE A 200 -5.75 19.36 15.61
N ALA A 201 -6.42 19.86 14.57
CA ALA A 201 -7.03 21.19 14.60
C ALA A 201 -8.07 21.33 15.72
N VAL A 202 -8.91 20.31 15.95
CA VAL A 202 -9.87 20.30 17.07
C VAL A 202 -9.14 20.25 18.43
N MET A 203 -8.02 19.52 18.53
CA MET A 203 -7.19 19.51 19.75
C MET A 203 -6.65 20.92 20.03
N LEU A 204 -6.12 21.60 19.01
CA LEU A 204 -5.58 22.95 19.13
C LEU A 204 -6.65 24.00 19.46
N ASP A 205 -7.82 23.94 18.83
CA ASP A 205 -8.96 24.83 19.13
C ASP A 205 -9.38 24.73 20.61
N ARG A 206 -9.36 23.53 21.17
CA ARG A 206 -9.63 23.34 22.61
C ARG A 206 -8.51 23.87 23.51
N LEU A 207 -7.25 23.79 23.08
CA LEU A 207 -6.15 24.42 23.81
C LEU A 207 -6.27 25.94 23.77
N LEU A 208 -6.69 26.53 22.65
CA LEU A 208 -6.93 27.97 22.53
C LEU A 208 -7.99 28.45 23.53
N GLY A 209 -9.08 27.70 23.68
CA GLY A 209 -10.12 28.00 24.68
C GLY A 209 -9.65 27.88 26.14
N ARG A 210 -8.48 27.29 26.41
CA ARG A 210 -7.91 27.15 27.76
C ARG A 210 -6.74 28.09 28.02
N SER A 211 -5.80 28.20 27.08
CA SER A 211 -4.58 28.99 27.21
C SER A 211 -3.96 29.29 25.84
N ASN A 212 -3.79 30.59 25.55
CA ASN A 212 -3.09 31.06 24.35
C ASN A 212 -1.64 30.54 24.28
N ILE A 213 -0.98 30.36 25.43
CA ILE A 213 0.39 29.84 25.50
C ILE A 213 0.39 28.36 25.10
N ALA A 214 -0.52 27.55 25.67
CA ALA A 214 -0.61 26.12 25.33
C ALA A 214 -0.96 25.90 23.85
N PHE A 215 -1.85 26.74 23.30
CA PHE A 215 -2.14 26.76 21.88
C PHE A 215 -0.90 27.11 21.05
N GLY A 216 -0.20 28.20 21.38
CA GLY A 216 1.01 28.62 20.66
C GLY A 216 2.11 27.57 20.68
N VAL A 217 2.35 26.92 21.83
CA VAL A 217 3.29 25.81 21.96
C VAL A 217 2.83 24.60 21.12
N GLY A 218 1.55 24.24 21.16
CA GLY A 218 1.01 23.13 20.38
C GLY A 218 1.16 23.34 18.86
N VAL A 219 0.85 24.55 18.38
CA VAL A 219 1.05 24.91 16.96
C VAL A 219 2.54 24.85 16.59
N LEU A 220 3.42 25.42 17.42
CA LEU A 220 4.86 25.39 17.18
C LEU A 220 5.38 23.96 17.08
N LEU A 221 4.99 23.08 18.02
CA LEU A 221 5.39 21.66 18.01
C LEU A 221 4.91 20.96 16.74
N PHE A 222 3.65 21.14 16.35
CA PHE A 222 3.11 20.56 15.12
C PHE A 222 3.88 21.03 13.88
N VAL A 223 4.14 22.33 13.77
CA VAL A 223 4.93 22.91 12.66
C VAL A 223 6.36 22.36 12.66
N VAL A 224 7.00 22.22 13.82
CA VAL A 224 8.36 21.65 13.91
C VAL A 224 8.38 20.19 13.44
N VAL A 225 7.42 19.36 13.87
CA VAL A 225 7.33 17.95 13.45
C VAL A 225 7.17 17.82 11.93
N GLU A 226 6.27 18.61 11.35
CA GLU A 226 6.02 18.65 9.90
C GLU A 226 7.24 19.19 9.12
N LEU A 227 7.88 20.26 9.60
CA LEU A 227 9.10 20.80 8.98
C LEU A 227 10.27 19.82 9.04
N LEU A 228 10.41 19.09 10.15
CA LEU A 228 11.40 18.01 10.24
C LEU A 228 11.08 16.92 9.21
N GLY A 229 9.80 16.59 9.02
CA GLY A 229 9.37 15.59 8.03
C GLY A 229 9.67 16.04 6.60
N LEU A 230 9.35 17.30 6.28
CA LEU A 230 9.67 17.91 5.00
C LEU A 230 11.18 18.01 4.75
N TRP A 231 11.96 18.44 5.76
CA TRP A 231 13.42 18.50 5.68
C TRP A 231 14.00 17.10 5.44
N HIS A 232 13.44 16.11 6.10
CA HIS A 232 13.85 14.72 5.96
C HIS A 232 13.56 14.22 4.55
N VAL A 233 12.32 14.36 4.07
CA VAL A 233 11.91 14.04 2.71
C VAL A 233 12.87 14.72 1.72
N TYR A 234 13.07 16.03 1.84
CA TYR A 234 13.93 16.78 0.92
C TYR A 234 15.40 16.32 0.91
N ASN A 235 15.95 15.96 2.08
CA ASN A 235 17.36 15.55 2.20
C ASN A 235 17.60 14.06 1.92
N LYS A 236 16.61 13.18 2.15
CA LYS A 236 16.69 11.75 1.82
C LYS A 236 16.24 11.41 0.39
N LEU A 237 15.62 12.34 -0.32
CA LEU A 237 15.17 12.16 -1.71
C LEU A 237 16.28 11.97 -2.76
N CYS A 238 17.56 11.82 -2.38
CA CYS A 238 18.62 11.48 -3.33
C CYS A 238 19.17 10.06 -3.21
N GLU A 239 19.19 9.43 -2.03
CA GLU A 239 19.73 8.06 -1.91
C GLU A 239 18.68 7.02 -2.34
N GLU A 240 17.48 7.00 -1.76
CA GLU A 240 16.48 5.99 -2.13
C GLU A 240 15.85 6.23 -3.50
N CYS A 241 15.67 7.49 -3.93
CA CYS A 241 15.05 7.80 -5.23
C CYS A 241 15.90 7.37 -6.43
N TRP A 242 17.23 7.42 -6.32
CA TRP A 242 18.11 6.89 -7.36
C TRP A 242 18.36 5.39 -7.13
N GLU A 243 18.61 4.93 -5.90
CA GLU A 243 19.03 3.54 -5.68
C GLU A 243 17.95 2.48 -5.89
N THR A 244 16.66 2.78 -5.72
CA THR A 244 15.59 1.76 -5.74
C THR A 244 14.92 1.53 -7.09
N ASN A 245 15.30 2.25 -8.15
CA ASN A 245 14.66 2.06 -9.45
C ASN A 245 15.54 2.42 -10.66
N GLN A 246 16.79 1.99 -10.64
CA GLN A 246 17.74 2.15 -11.75
C GLN A 246 17.68 1.01 -12.77
N LEU A 247 16.61 0.23 -12.79
CA LEU A 247 16.42 -0.85 -13.77
C LEU A 247 16.55 -0.38 -15.23
N GLY A 248 16.23 0.88 -15.51
CA GLY A 248 16.47 1.48 -16.83
C GLY A 248 17.95 1.62 -17.17
N GLU A 249 18.78 2.08 -16.23
CA GLU A 249 20.24 2.17 -16.40
C GLU A 249 20.88 0.78 -16.48
N LEU A 250 20.39 -0.16 -15.66
CA LEU A 250 20.80 -1.57 -15.69
C LEU A 250 20.48 -2.21 -17.04
N ALA A 251 19.27 -1.99 -17.56
CA ALA A 251 18.86 -2.47 -18.87
C ALA A 251 19.68 -1.81 -19.99
N GLU A 252 19.99 -0.51 -19.90
CA GLU A 252 20.84 0.17 -20.90
C GLU A 252 22.26 -0.41 -20.92
N TYR A 253 22.84 -0.73 -19.76
CA TYR A 253 24.12 -1.44 -19.67
C TYR A 253 24.06 -2.81 -20.36
N VAL A 254 23.01 -3.59 -20.11
CA VAL A 254 22.79 -4.89 -20.79
C VAL A 254 22.63 -4.67 -22.29
N ASN A 255 21.76 -3.77 -22.71
CA ASN A 255 21.47 -3.48 -24.13
C ASN A 255 22.72 -3.07 -24.92
N SER A 256 23.63 -2.32 -24.30
CA SER A 256 24.87 -1.83 -24.92
C SER A 256 26.00 -2.87 -24.96
N THR A 257 25.95 -3.90 -24.11
CA THR A 257 27.04 -4.86 -23.93
C THR A 257 26.69 -6.28 -24.41
N ALA A 258 25.39 -6.58 -24.54
CA ALA A 258 24.90 -7.89 -24.96
C ALA A 258 25.28 -8.19 -26.42
N GLN A 259 25.53 -9.48 -26.69
CA GLN A 259 25.78 -9.98 -28.03
C GLN A 259 24.50 -10.59 -28.62
N PRO A 260 24.39 -10.69 -29.97
CA PRO A 260 23.31 -11.45 -30.59
C PRO A 260 23.25 -12.87 -30.04
N GLY A 261 22.06 -13.31 -29.63
CA GLY A 261 21.82 -14.63 -29.03
C GLY A 261 21.95 -14.71 -27.51
N ASP A 262 22.38 -13.63 -26.83
CA ASP A 262 22.38 -13.56 -25.36
C ASP A 262 20.94 -13.61 -24.81
N GLY A 263 20.76 -14.33 -23.70
CA GLY A 263 19.50 -14.32 -22.94
C GLY A 263 19.55 -13.33 -21.76
N VAL A 264 18.38 -12.89 -21.30
CA VAL A 264 18.22 -12.13 -20.04
C VAL A 264 17.28 -12.92 -19.15
N LEU A 265 17.67 -13.18 -17.90
CA LEU A 265 16.86 -13.86 -16.89
C LEU A 265 16.75 -12.97 -15.66
N VAL A 266 15.52 -12.63 -15.29
CA VAL A 266 15.17 -11.86 -14.11
C VAL A 266 14.82 -12.83 -12.98
N LEU A 267 15.47 -12.69 -11.83
CA LEU A 267 15.28 -13.60 -10.70
C LEU A 267 14.15 -13.19 -9.76
N GLN A 268 13.73 -11.93 -9.82
CA GLN A 268 12.64 -11.38 -9.00
C GLN A 268 11.49 -10.91 -9.88
N SER A 269 10.30 -11.49 -9.67
CA SER A 269 9.10 -11.22 -10.47
C SER A 269 8.75 -9.75 -10.60
N PHE A 270 8.92 -8.94 -9.54
CA PHE A 270 8.54 -7.52 -9.59
C PHE A 270 9.42 -6.68 -10.53
N MET A 271 10.64 -7.14 -10.84
CA MET A 271 11.55 -6.49 -11.79
C MET A 271 11.24 -6.86 -13.25
N HIS A 272 10.52 -7.96 -13.48
CA HIS A 272 10.39 -8.56 -14.80
C HIS A 272 9.74 -7.62 -15.81
N LEU A 273 8.58 -7.05 -15.50
CA LEU A 273 7.89 -6.13 -16.42
C LEU A 273 8.69 -4.85 -16.69
N SER A 274 9.44 -4.36 -15.70
CA SER A 274 10.35 -3.23 -15.90
C SER A 274 11.46 -3.60 -16.88
N MET A 275 12.04 -4.79 -16.75
CA MET A 275 13.01 -5.30 -17.72
C MET A 275 12.40 -5.51 -19.10
N VAL A 276 11.16 -6.02 -19.20
CA VAL A 276 10.44 -6.12 -20.49
C VAL A 276 10.29 -4.75 -21.13
N TYR A 277 9.99 -3.70 -20.35
CA TYR A 277 9.83 -2.34 -20.85
C TYR A 277 11.16 -1.72 -21.36
N TYR A 278 12.26 -1.91 -20.64
CA TYR A 278 13.56 -1.30 -21.00
C TYR A 278 14.45 -2.15 -21.92
N ASN A 279 14.21 -3.45 -22.02
CA ASN A 279 14.99 -4.36 -22.86
C ASN A 279 14.80 -4.05 -24.35
N ARG A 280 15.90 -3.89 -25.08
CA ARG A 280 15.92 -3.65 -26.54
C ARG A 280 16.47 -4.84 -27.32
N LEU A 281 16.79 -5.94 -26.63
CA LEU A 281 17.23 -7.18 -27.28
C LEU A 281 16.07 -7.84 -28.02
N GLN A 282 16.39 -8.67 -29.02
CA GLN A 282 15.38 -9.35 -29.85
C GLN A 282 14.50 -10.32 -29.07
N ARG A 283 15.04 -10.88 -27.97
CA ARG A 283 14.35 -11.85 -27.12
C ARG A 283 13.80 -11.16 -25.87
N LEU A 284 12.62 -11.59 -25.45
CA LEU A 284 12.01 -11.14 -24.20
C LEU A 284 12.85 -11.57 -23.01
N PRO A 285 12.97 -10.71 -21.97
CA PRO A 285 13.50 -11.14 -20.68
C PRO A 285 12.69 -12.31 -20.14
N MET A 286 13.40 -13.34 -19.68
CA MET A 286 12.84 -14.48 -18.99
C MET A 286 12.68 -14.18 -17.50
N GLU A 287 11.78 -14.89 -16.83
CA GLU A 287 11.54 -14.82 -15.39
C GLU A 287 11.77 -16.18 -14.77
N TYR A 288 12.56 -16.23 -13.70
CA TYR A 288 12.79 -17.46 -12.96
C TYR A 288 11.59 -17.76 -12.04
N THR A 289 10.95 -18.91 -12.25
CA THR A 289 9.74 -19.36 -11.54
C THR A 289 9.97 -20.79 -11.01
N PRO A 290 10.75 -20.96 -9.93
CA PRO A 290 11.13 -22.29 -9.44
C PRO A 290 9.89 -23.12 -9.10
N PRO A 291 9.91 -24.45 -9.35
CA PRO A 291 8.86 -25.34 -8.88
C PRO A 291 8.63 -25.20 -7.38
N HIS A 292 7.39 -25.39 -6.96
CA HIS A 292 7.03 -25.45 -5.55
C HIS A 292 7.71 -26.65 -4.86
N THR A 293 7.74 -26.64 -3.52
CA THR A 293 8.38 -27.70 -2.73
C THR A 293 7.75 -29.08 -2.92
N ASP A 294 6.50 -29.14 -3.36
CA ASP A 294 5.77 -30.35 -3.72
C ASP A 294 6.03 -30.82 -5.17
N GLY A 295 6.88 -30.10 -5.91
CA GLY A 295 7.23 -30.39 -7.31
C GLY A 295 6.22 -29.88 -8.33
N SER A 296 5.15 -29.20 -7.90
CA SER A 296 4.22 -28.54 -8.82
C SER A 296 4.86 -27.32 -9.49
N SER A 297 4.35 -26.97 -10.67
CA SER A 297 4.90 -25.88 -11.47
C SER A 297 4.84 -24.55 -10.73
N GLY A 298 5.95 -23.81 -10.74
CA GLY A 298 6.03 -22.45 -10.17
C GLY A 298 5.51 -21.37 -11.12
N ARG A 299 5.09 -21.76 -12.34
CA ARG A 299 4.62 -20.82 -13.35
C ARG A 299 3.34 -20.13 -12.88
N PRO A 300 3.26 -18.79 -13.04
CA PRO A 300 2.03 -18.07 -12.83
C PRO A 300 0.90 -18.63 -13.73
N ASN A 301 -0.32 -18.63 -13.19
CA ASN A 301 -1.49 -19.24 -13.82
C ASN A 301 -2.24 -18.32 -14.80
N GLY A 302 -1.60 -17.23 -15.25
CA GLY A 302 -2.21 -16.23 -16.14
C GLY A 302 -3.23 -15.32 -15.46
N TYR A 303 -3.23 -15.21 -14.12
CA TYR A 303 -4.05 -14.27 -13.36
C TYR A 303 -3.24 -13.05 -12.87
N GLN A 304 -3.91 -11.93 -12.59
CA GLN A 304 -3.29 -10.65 -12.19
C GLN A 304 -2.22 -10.18 -13.19
N ILE A 305 -1.00 -9.91 -12.71
CA ILE A 305 0.09 -9.38 -13.52
C ILE A 305 0.54 -10.36 -14.61
N SER A 306 0.42 -11.67 -14.34
CA SER A 306 0.82 -12.71 -15.30
C SER A 306 -0.12 -12.84 -16.51
N THR A 307 -1.34 -12.30 -16.43
CA THR A 307 -2.27 -12.24 -17.58
C THR A 307 -1.65 -11.53 -18.78
N LEU A 308 -0.73 -10.59 -18.54
CA LEU A 308 -0.05 -9.81 -19.59
C LEU A 308 1.00 -10.62 -20.37
N LEU A 309 1.44 -11.75 -19.82
CA LEU A 309 2.54 -12.56 -20.35
C LEU A 309 2.11 -13.97 -20.72
N GLN A 310 0.85 -14.33 -20.46
CA GLN A 310 0.36 -15.70 -20.57
C GLN A 310 0.46 -16.26 -21.99
N ASP A 311 0.22 -15.44 -23.01
CA ASP A 311 0.34 -15.85 -24.42
C ASP A 311 1.79 -16.20 -24.82
N LYS A 312 2.77 -15.81 -23.99
CA LYS A 312 4.21 -16.07 -24.18
C LYS A 312 4.83 -16.82 -23.00
N ALA A 313 4.02 -17.54 -22.23
CA ALA A 313 4.45 -18.21 -21.01
C ALA A 313 5.66 -19.14 -21.22
N ASP A 314 5.72 -19.87 -22.33
CA ASP A 314 6.82 -20.79 -22.66
C ASP A 314 8.12 -20.09 -23.05
N GLU A 315 8.05 -18.84 -23.51
CA GLU A 315 9.22 -18.01 -23.82
C GLU A 315 9.74 -17.26 -22.60
N VAL A 316 8.85 -16.94 -21.65
CA VAL A 316 9.13 -16.08 -20.50
C VAL A 316 9.50 -16.90 -19.26
N TYR A 317 8.75 -17.93 -18.90
CA TYR A 317 8.88 -18.58 -17.60
C TYR A 317 9.88 -19.74 -17.62
N VAL A 318 10.91 -19.62 -16.78
CA VAL A 318 11.97 -20.62 -16.61
C VAL A 318 11.86 -21.24 -15.23
N GLU A 319 11.52 -22.53 -15.18
CA GLU A 319 11.41 -23.28 -13.91
C GLU A 319 12.71 -24.02 -13.57
N ASN A 320 13.46 -24.44 -14.59
CA ASN A 320 14.67 -25.23 -14.41
C ASN A 320 15.88 -24.56 -15.07
N LEU A 321 16.80 -24.08 -14.23
CA LEU A 321 18.04 -23.45 -14.69
C LEU A 321 19.01 -24.44 -15.35
N GLU A 322 19.01 -25.72 -14.96
CA GLU A 322 19.95 -26.72 -15.50
C GLU A 322 19.68 -27.00 -17.00
N SER A 323 18.42 -26.87 -17.43
CA SER A 323 18.00 -27.06 -18.82
C SER A 323 18.00 -25.77 -19.65
N LEU A 324 18.19 -24.60 -19.02
CA LEU A 324 18.16 -23.33 -19.74
C LEU A 324 19.31 -23.25 -20.73
N ARG A 325 19.01 -22.85 -21.96
CA ARG A 325 19.99 -22.63 -23.04
C ARG A 325 19.71 -21.30 -23.72
N THR A 326 20.77 -20.63 -24.14
CA THR A 326 20.74 -19.43 -24.97
C THR A 326 21.53 -19.69 -26.25
N GLU A 327 21.25 -18.95 -27.32
CA GLU A 327 21.89 -19.19 -28.62
C GLU A 327 23.40 -18.89 -28.57
N SER A 328 23.79 -17.86 -27.83
CA SER A 328 25.20 -17.50 -27.63
C SER A 328 25.88 -18.32 -26.52
N GLY A 329 25.12 -19.12 -25.76
CA GLY A 329 25.60 -19.74 -24.52
C GLY A 329 25.85 -18.74 -23.38
N ARG A 330 25.49 -17.46 -23.53
CA ARG A 330 25.61 -16.43 -22.49
C ARG A 330 24.24 -16.00 -21.96
N LEU A 331 24.21 -15.65 -20.68
CA LEU A 331 23.01 -15.25 -19.95
C LEU A 331 23.30 -14.06 -19.03
N TRP A 332 22.44 -13.06 -19.07
CA TRP A 332 22.44 -11.93 -18.15
C TRP A 332 21.44 -12.18 -17.02
N LEU A 333 21.93 -12.34 -15.79
CA LEU A 333 21.12 -12.49 -14.59
C LEU A 333 20.84 -11.12 -13.97
N VAL A 334 19.57 -10.73 -13.90
CA VAL A 334 19.10 -9.47 -13.30
C VAL A 334 18.48 -9.77 -11.94
N ASP A 335 18.95 -9.04 -10.91
CA ASP A 335 18.59 -9.29 -9.52
C ASP A 335 18.94 -8.08 -8.63
N GLU A 336 18.42 -8.04 -7.41
CA GLU A 336 18.88 -7.09 -6.39
C GLU A 336 20.26 -7.47 -5.86
N GLN A 337 21.01 -6.51 -5.34
CA GLN A 337 22.30 -6.76 -4.71
C GLN A 337 22.21 -7.81 -3.59
N GLY A 338 21.14 -7.75 -2.78
CA GLY A 338 20.81 -8.72 -1.73
C GLY A 338 19.92 -9.89 -2.16
N GLY A 339 19.66 -10.04 -3.46
CA GLY A 339 18.59 -10.88 -4.00
C GLY A 339 18.92 -12.34 -4.29
N GLY A 340 18.17 -12.91 -5.23
CA GLY A 340 18.10 -14.33 -5.55
C GLY A 340 19.44 -14.98 -5.90
N THR A 341 20.35 -14.32 -6.59
CA THR A 341 21.70 -14.85 -6.93
C THR A 341 22.55 -15.21 -5.70
N LEU A 342 22.29 -14.62 -4.53
CA LEU A 342 23.03 -14.94 -3.29
C LEU A 342 22.51 -16.21 -2.61
N THR A 343 21.23 -16.54 -2.82
CA THR A 343 20.53 -17.63 -2.12
C THR A 343 20.20 -18.80 -3.05
N LEU A 344 20.13 -18.53 -4.35
CA LEU A 344 19.79 -19.49 -5.39
C LEU A 344 20.98 -20.37 -5.74
N LYS A 345 20.72 -21.66 -5.84
CA LYS A 345 21.72 -22.63 -6.31
C LYS A 345 21.84 -22.55 -7.82
N ILE A 346 22.77 -21.73 -8.29
CA ILE A 346 23.12 -21.62 -9.71
C ILE A 346 23.75 -22.96 -10.19
N PRO A 347 23.42 -23.46 -11.39
CA PRO A 347 24.01 -24.67 -11.94
C PRO A 347 25.54 -24.64 -11.94
N LYS A 348 26.19 -25.77 -11.62
CA LYS A 348 27.66 -25.85 -11.51
C LYS A 348 28.39 -25.56 -12.84
N HIS A 349 27.72 -25.80 -13.95
CA HIS A 349 28.26 -25.59 -15.30
C HIS A 349 28.14 -24.13 -15.75
N TRP A 350 27.65 -23.22 -14.90
CA TRP A 350 27.58 -21.80 -15.18
C TRP A 350 28.81 -21.08 -14.62
N LYS A 351 29.49 -20.29 -15.46
CA LYS A 351 30.70 -19.54 -15.09
C LYS A 351 30.39 -18.05 -15.10
N LEU A 352 30.53 -17.39 -13.95
CA LEU A 352 30.40 -15.94 -13.85
C LEU A 352 31.53 -15.27 -14.65
N LEU A 353 31.17 -14.40 -15.58
CA LEU A 353 32.10 -13.64 -16.42
C LEU A 353 32.28 -12.21 -15.91
N SER A 354 31.19 -11.54 -15.55
CA SER A 354 31.24 -10.18 -15.02
C SER A 354 30.05 -9.88 -14.10
N THR A 355 30.18 -8.83 -13.30
CA THR A 355 29.10 -8.30 -12.47
C THR A 355 29.14 -6.80 -12.53
N GLN A 356 28.00 -6.19 -12.86
CA GLN A 356 27.79 -4.75 -12.82
C GLN A 356 26.74 -4.46 -11.74
N ARG A 357 27.00 -3.44 -10.93
CA ARG A 357 26.09 -2.98 -9.86
C ARG A 357 25.66 -1.56 -10.17
N ILE A 358 24.38 -1.29 -10.03
CA ILE A 358 23.77 0.01 -10.29
C ILE A 358 22.68 0.20 -9.24
N GLY A 359 22.87 1.14 -8.32
CA GLY A 359 21.97 1.32 -7.19
C GLY A 359 21.87 0.08 -6.31
N LYS A 360 20.65 -0.32 -5.94
CA LYS A 360 20.37 -1.57 -5.21
C LYS A 360 20.26 -2.80 -6.12
N ASP A 361 20.44 -2.63 -7.41
CA ASP A 361 20.32 -3.70 -8.40
C ASP A 361 21.69 -4.15 -8.91
N LYS A 362 21.72 -5.33 -9.50
CA LYS A 362 22.89 -5.85 -10.20
C LYS A 362 22.49 -6.68 -11.41
N VAL A 363 23.44 -6.76 -12.33
CA VAL A 363 23.38 -7.67 -13.46
C VAL A 363 24.67 -8.47 -13.53
N GLN A 364 24.55 -9.78 -13.71
CA GLN A 364 25.68 -10.69 -13.80
C GLN A 364 25.69 -11.36 -15.16
N LEU A 365 26.79 -11.24 -15.88
CA LEU A 365 26.99 -11.99 -17.12
C LEU A 365 27.54 -13.38 -16.77
N VAL A 366 26.90 -14.41 -17.27
CA VAL A 366 27.24 -15.81 -17.02
C VAL A 366 27.36 -16.55 -18.35
N ALA A 367 28.36 -17.42 -18.47
CA ALA A 367 28.46 -18.40 -19.54
C ALA A 367 27.82 -19.73 -19.09
N ILE A 368 26.90 -20.26 -19.90
CA ILE A 368 26.29 -21.58 -19.76
C ILE A 368 27.20 -22.57 -20.52
N CYS A 369 28.10 -23.23 -19.80
CA CYS A 369 29.00 -24.21 -20.41
C CYS A 369 28.25 -25.52 -20.69
N PRO A 370 28.48 -26.20 -21.82
CA PRO A 370 28.02 -27.57 -22.00
C PRO A 370 28.56 -28.44 -20.87
N VAL A 371 27.73 -29.33 -20.30
CA VAL A 371 28.15 -30.23 -19.20
C VAL A 371 29.36 -31.10 -19.59
N ALA A 372 29.61 -31.29 -20.89
CA ALA A 372 30.71 -32.06 -21.44
C ALA A 372 32.02 -31.25 -21.67
N ASP A 373 31.97 -29.91 -21.74
CA ASP A 373 33.12 -29.06 -22.08
C ASP A 373 33.26 -27.91 -21.09
N SER A 374 34.41 -27.84 -20.41
CA SER A 374 34.76 -26.71 -19.56
C SER A 374 34.85 -25.42 -20.37
N CYS A 375 34.19 -24.33 -19.93
CA CYS A 375 34.38 -23.01 -20.53
C CYS A 375 35.84 -22.58 -20.40
N LEU A 376 36.57 -22.66 -21.51
CA LEU A 376 37.90 -22.08 -21.68
C LEU A 376 37.77 -20.55 -21.66
#